data_AF-A0A841TGB3-F1
#
_entry.id   AF-A0A841TGB3-F1
#
_cell.length_a   1.000
_cell.length_b   1.000
_cell.length_c   1.000
_cell.angle_alpha   90.00
_cell.angle_beta   90.00
_cell.angle_gamma   90.00
#
_symmetry.space_group_name_H-M   'P 1'
#
loop_
_entity.id
_entity.type
_entity.pdbx_description
1 polymer ?
#
loop_
_entity_poly.entity_id
_entity_poly.type
_entity_poly.pdbx_seq_one_letter_code
_entity_poly.pdbx_strand_id
1 'polypeptide(L)' 'MTRHDQARRDALVKTLVKAKEQAETAALYLTANDRDPEDIMTTAVVIEHIDIALEQLGALVPQ' A
#
# COMPACT_ATOMS: atom_id res chain seq x y z
N MET A 1 0.17 7.64 -24.02
CA MET A 1 0.70 6.52 -23.25
C MET A 1 0.85 5.34 -24.20
N THR A 2 2.04 4.77 -24.36
CA THR A 2 2.20 3.58 -25.21
C THR A 2 1.62 2.36 -24.51
N ARG A 3 1.36 1.27 -25.25
CA ARG A 3 0.95 -0.02 -24.64
C ARG A 3 1.95 -0.50 -23.58
N HIS A 4 3.24 -0.23 -23.79
CA HIS A 4 4.31 -0.55 -22.84
C HIS A 4 4.23 0.30 -21.58
N ASP A 5 3.92 1.60 -21.70
CA ASP A 5 3.74 2.48 -20.54
C ASP A 5 2.52 2.08 -19.72
N GLN A 6 1.42 1.70 -20.37
CA GLN A 6 0.23 1.21 -19.68
C GLN A 6 0.52 -0.09 -18.92
N ALA A 7 1.18 -1.06 -19.56
CA ALA A 7 1.55 -2.31 -18.91
C ALA A 7 2.48 -2.09 -17.70
N ARG A 8 3.40 -1.12 -17.76
CA ARG A 8 4.26 -0.76 -16.63
C ARG A 8 3.46 -0.12 -15.49
N ARG A 9 2.53 0.78 -15.80
CA ARG A 9 1.63 1.38 -14.81
C ARG A 9 0.76 0.32 -14.14
N ASP A 10 0.18 -0.59 -14.90
CA ASP A 10 -0.65 -1.67 -14.36
C ASP A 10 0.15 -2.60 -13.44
N ALA A 11 1.40 -2.91 -13.82
CA ALA A 11 2.31 -3.70 -12.99
C ALA A 11 2.68 -2.99 -11.68
N LEU A 12 2.92 -1.66 -11.74
CA LEU A 12 3.16 -0.84 -10.56
C LEU A 12 1.95 -0.83 -9.62
N VAL A 13 0.75 -0.58 -10.15
CA VAL A 13 -0.50 -0.62 -9.37
C VAL A 13 -0.68 -1.97 -8.68
N LYS A 14 -0.52 -3.08 -9.42
CA LYS A 14 -0.62 -4.43 -8.85
C LYS A 14 0.39 -4.68 -7.73
N THR A 15 1.59 -4.12 -7.85
CA THR A 15 2.64 -4.24 -6.84
C THR A 15 2.30 -3.46 -5.58
N LEU A 16 1.80 -2.23 -5.74
CA LEU A 16 1.37 -1.38 -4.63
C LEU A 16 0.17 -1.97 -3.88
N VAL A 17 -0.83 -2.51 -4.59
CA VAL A 17 -1.98 -3.19 -3.95
C VAL A 17 -1.51 -4.35 -3.07
N LYS A 18 -0.60 -5.19 -3.58
CA LYS A 18 -0.04 -6.29 -2.78
C LYS A 18 0.79 -5.80 -1.59
N ALA A 19 1.57 -4.73 -1.78
CA ALA A 19 2.33 -4.13 -0.70
C ALA A 19 1.40 -3.58 0.40
N LYS A 20 0.25 -3.01 0.02
CA LYS A 20 -0.78 -2.57 0.95
C LYS A 20 -1.32 -3.73 1.78
N GLU A 21 -1.77 -4.81 1.12
CA GLU A 21 -2.27 -6.02 1.79
C GLU A 21 -1.25 -6.58 2.81
N GLN A 22 0.04 -6.58 2.45
CA GLN A 22 1.12 -7.01 3.34
C GLN A 22 1.33 -6.06 4.51
N ALA A 23 1.28 -4.75 4.29
CA ALA A 23 1.43 -3.74 5.33
C ALA A 23 0.24 -3.76 6.31
N GLU A 24 -0.99 -3.90 5.82
CA GLU A 24 -2.20 -4.08 6.63
C GLU A 24 -2.13 -5.34 7.48
N THR A 25 -1.65 -6.45 6.89
CA THR A 25 -1.42 -7.69 7.62
C THR A 25 -0.37 -7.50 8.72
N ALA A 26 0.74 -6.83 8.41
CA ALA A 26 1.80 -6.55 9.39
C ALA A 26 1.28 -5.67 10.54
N ALA A 27 0.56 -4.59 10.23
CA ALA A 27 -0.06 -3.72 11.22
C ALA A 27 -0.99 -4.51 12.15
N LEU A 28 -1.85 -5.36 11.60
CA LEU A 28 -2.75 -6.23 12.38
C LEU A 28 -1.96 -7.12 13.35
N TYR A 29 -0.90 -7.78 12.89
CA TYR A 29 -0.07 -8.63 13.76
C TYR A 29 0.66 -7.84 14.83
N LEU A 30 1.22 -6.68 14.50
CA LEU A 30 1.94 -5.83 15.46
C LEU A 30 0.98 -5.34 16.56
N THR A 31 -0.19 -4.83 16.18
CA THR A 31 -1.21 -4.37 17.13
C THR A 31 -1.76 -5.52 17.98
N ALA A 32 -2.07 -6.68 17.38
CA ALA A 32 -2.63 -7.82 18.11
C ALA A 32 -1.66 -8.42 19.15
N ASN A 33 -0.35 -8.22 18.96
CA ASN A 33 0.69 -8.76 19.85
C ASN A 33 1.33 -7.68 20.74
N ASP A 34 0.72 -6.48 20.85
CA ASP A 34 1.20 -5.35 21.66
C ASP A 34 2.71 -5.09 21.44
N ARG A 35 3.11 -5.07 20.16
CA ARG A 35 4.49 -4.83 19.75
C ARG A 35 4.85 -3.35 19.91
N ASP A 36 6.10 -3.02 19.58
CA ASP A 36 6.63 -1.67 19.69
C ASP A 36 5.68 -0.64 19.02
N PRO A 37 5.22 0.39 19.75
CA PRO A 37 4.42 1.46 19.18
C PRO A 37 5.07 2.13 17.96
N GLU A 38 6.40 2.21 17.90
CA GLU A 38 7.13 2.77 16.76
C GLU A 38 6.97 1.89 15.51
N ASP A 39 7.01 0.57 15.64
CA ASP A 39 6.78 -0.37 14.54
C ASP A 39 5.34 -0.27 14.04
N ILE A 40 4.36 -0.20 14.96
CA ILE A 40 2.93 -0.04 14.61
C ILE A 40 2.75 1.27 13.83
N MET A 41 3.29 2.38 14.33
CA MET A 41 3.19 3.68 13.67
C MET A 41 3.88 3.67 12.30
N THR A 42 5.03 3.02 12.19
CA THR A 42 5.74 2.85 10.90
C THR A 42 4.87 2.12 9.88
N THR A 43 4.20 1.04 10.26
CA THR A 43 3.30 0.33 9.35
C THR A 43 2.09 1.17 8.92
N ALA A 44 1.54 2.00 9.80
CA ALA A 44 0.47 2.93 9.45
C ALA A 44 0.92 3.97 8.41
N VAL A 45 2.12 4.54 8.59
CA VAL A 45 2.72 5.50 7.64
C VAL A 45 2.99 4.85 6.28
N VAL A 46 3.42 3.59 6.25
CA VAL A 46 3.62 2.84 5.00
C VAL A 46 2.30 2.67 4.25
N ILE A 47 1.22 2.29 4.94
CA ILE A 47 -0.11 2.13 4.34
C ILE A 47 -0.59 3.46 3.73
N GLU A 48 -0.47 4.57 4.46
CA GLU A 48 -0.85 5.90 3.97
C GLU A 48 -0.10 6.29 2.69
N HIS A 49 1.21 6.09 2.63
CA HIS A 49 1.98 6.38 1.42
C HIS A 49 1.61 5.50 0.23
N ILE A 50 1.26 4.24 0.46
CA ILE A 50 0.78 3.35 -0.60
C ILE A 50 -0.57 3.83 -1.14
N ASP A 51 -1.48 4.27 -0.26
CA ASP A 51 -2.75 4.85 -0.67
C ASP A 51 -2.56 6.11 -1.49
N ILE A 52 -1.74 7.06 -1.03
CA ILE A 52 -1.41 8.27 -1.80
C ILE A 52 -0.87 7.90 -3.20
N ALA A 53 0.03 6.91 -3.28
CA ALA A 53 0.58 6.48 -4.56
C ALA A 53 -0.48 5.86 -5.49
N LEU A 54 -1.38 5.03 -4.95
CA LEU A 54 -2.49 4.44 -5.72
C LEU A 54 -3.48 5.51 -6.20
N GLU A 55 -3.76 6.53 -5.40
CA GLU A 55 -4.64 7.64 -5.76
C GLU A 55 -4.05 8.46 -6.90
N GLN A 56 -2.77 8.83 -6.80
CA GLN A 56 -2.04 9.54 -7.85
C GLN A 56 -1.97 8.73 -9.15
N LEU A 57 -1.96 7.40 -9.04
CA LEU A 57 -2.03 6.49 -10.18
C LEU A 57 -3.48 6.23 -10.66
N GLY A 58 -4.50 6.87 -10.08
CA GLY A 58 -5.90 6.71 -10.44
C GLY A 58 -6.44 5.29 -10.22
N ALA A 59 -5.85 4.55 -9.28
CA ALA A 59 -6.14 3.15 -8.99
C ALA A 59 -6.93 2.96 -7.68
N LEU A 60 -7.07 4.00 -6.86
CA LEU A 60 -8.00 4.00 -5.73
C LEU A 60 -9.43 4.24 -6.24
N VAL A 61 -10.30 3.27 -6.01
CA VAL A 61 -11.74 3.42 -6.20
C VAL A 61 -12.28 4.06 -4.92
N PRO A 62 -13.07 5.15 -4.98
CA PRO A 62 -13.76 5.67 -3.79
C PRO A 62 -14.58 4.54 -3.16
N GLN A 63 -14.50 4.40 -1.84
CA GLN A 63 -15.31 3.44 -1.07
C GLN A 63 -16.80 3.77 -1.17
#